data_AF-A0A9D6PGV1-F1
#
_entry.id   AF-A0A9D6PGV1-F1
#
_cell.length_a   1.000
_cell.length_b   1.000
_cell.length_c   1.000
_cell.angle_alpha   90.00
_cell.angle_beta   90.00
_cell.angle_gamma   90.00
#
_symmetry.space_group_name_H-M   'P 1'
#
loop_
_entity.id
_entity.type
_entity.pdbx_description
1 polymer ?
#
loop_
_entity_poly.entity_id
_entity_poly.type
_entity_poly.pdbx_seq_one_letter_code
_entity_poly.pdbx_strand_id
1 'polypeptide(L)'
;DDERIHAIDNEIDSYLYAVSVSGVTGVRTHFNESTLSFIRRLKESCKHPVFVGFGISNETQVQLLTKAGADGFIVGSFFAQLEEKAVETGEPLTNILAKEVKQFLKEY
;
A
#
# COMPACT_ATOMS: atom_id res chain seq x y z
N ASP A 1 -15.38 5.42 -12.48
CA ASP A 1 -16.59 4.64 -12.80
C ASP A 1 -16.15 3.21 -13.13
N ASP A 2 -17.09 2.26 -13.17
CA ASP A 2 -16.78 0.83 -13.38
C ASP A 2 -16.33 0.53 -14.80
N GLU A 3 -16.86 1.26 -15.79
CA GLU A 3 -16.42 1.16 -17.18
C GLU A 3 -14.92 1.41 -17.31
N ARG A 4 -14.41 2.46 -16.66
CA ARG A 4 -12.98 2.75 -16.63
C ARG A 4 -12.17 1.67 -15.90
N ILE A 5 -12.69 1.12 -14.81
CA ILE A 5 -12.01 0.06 -14.06
C ILE A 5 -11.84 -1.17 -14.97
N HIS A 6 -12.91 -1.62 -15.62
CA HIS A 6 -12.86 -2.76 -16.54
C HIS A 6 -12.00 -2.50 -17.76
N ALA A 7 -12.05 -1.30 -18.33
CA ALA A 7 -11.20 -0.93 -19.47
C ALA A 7 -9.71 -1.04 -19.09
N ILE A 8 -9.31 -0.54 -17.93
CA ILE A 8 -7.93 -0.65 -17.44
C ILE A 8 -7.58 -2.10 -17.14
N ASP A 9 -8.43 -2.82 -16.41
CA ASP A 9 -8.19 -4.21 -16.00
C ASP A 9 -8.09 -5.18 -17.20
N ASN A 10 -8.68 -4.84 -18.35
CA ASN A 10 -8.55 -5.62 -19.57
C ASN A 10 -7.22 -5.41 -20.32
N GLU A 11 -6.52 -4.31 -20.05
CA GLU A 11 -5.27 -3.94 -20.75
C GLU A 11 -4.01 -4.23 -19.91
N ILE A 12 -4.16 -4.83 -18.72
CA ILE A 12 -3.03 -5.19 -17.84
C ILE A 12 -2.80 -6.70 -17.82
N ASP A 13 -1.56 -7.11 -17.61
CA ASP A 13 -1.17 -8.53 -17.53
C ASP A 13 -0.93 -9.03 -16.10
N SER A 14 -0.72 -8.11 -15.16
CA SER A 14 -0.15 -8.46 -13.84
C SER A 14 -1.03 -8.03 -12.67
N TYR A 15 -1.10 -6.73 -12.37
CA TYR A 15 -1.88 -6.21 -11.25
C TYR A 15 -2.35 -4.77 -11.52
N LEU A 16 -3.46 -4.41 -10.88
CA LEU A 16 -3.96 -3.05 -10.88
C LEU A 16 -3.38 -2.30 -9.68
N TYR A 17 -2.69 -1.18 -9.93
CA TYR A 17 -2.16 -0.33 -8.87
C TYR A 17 -3.14 0.80 -8.53
N ALA A 18 -3.77 0.70 -7.36
CA ALA A 18 -4.62 1.73 -6.79
C ALA A 18 -3.83 2.68 -5.87
N VAL A 19 -3.75 3.95 -6.27
CA VAL A 19 -3.09 5.03 -5.53
C VAL A 19 -4.07 6.18 -5.31
N SER A 20 -4.00 6.84 -4.15
CA SER A 20 -4.83 8.02 -3.89
C SER A 20 -4.15 9.26 -4.48
N VAL A 21 -4.85 9.93 -5.40
CA VAL A 21 -4.41 11.18 -6.04
C VAL A 21 -4.62 12.40 -5.11
N SER A 22 -5.16 12.21 -3.90
CA SER A 22 -5.44 13.29 -2.94
C SER A 22 -4.16 13.80 -2.24
N GLY A 23 -3.20 14.28 -3.03
CA GLY A 23 -2.53 15.58 -2.88
C GLY A 23 -1.86 15.97 -1.57
N VAL A 24 -1.59 15.06 -0.63
CA VAL A 24 -0.77 15.38 0.56
C VAL A 24 0.19 14.23 0.82
N THR A 25 1.46 14.53 0.61
CA THR A 25 2.63 13.69 0.81
C THR A 25 2.72 13.24 2.27
N GLY A 26 2.72 11.94 2.54
CA GLY A 26 3.03 11.40 3.87
C GLY A 26 2.30 10.12 4.24
N VAL A 27 2.75 9.52 5.35
CA VAL A 27 2.10 8.43 6.05
C VAL A 27 0.69 8.84 6.47
N ARG A 28 -0.34 8.12 6.02
CA ARG A 28 -1.71 8.33 6.51
C ARG A 28 -1.80 7.70 7.90
N THR A 29 -2.54 8.30 8.83
CA THR A 29 -2.84 7.63 10.13
C THR A 29 -4.15 6.86 10.08
N HIS A 30 -5.10 7.28 9.23
CA HIS A 30 -6.43 6.70 9.12
C HIS A 30 -6.87 6.63 7.65
N PHE A 31 -7.50 5.52 7.26
CA PHE A 31 -8.21 5.41 5.99
C PHE A 31 -9.68 5.70 6.21
N ASN A 32 -10.27 6.55 5.36
CA ASN A 32 -11.70 6.83 5.38
C ASN A 32 -12.47 5.65 4.77
N GLU A 33 -13.75 5.50 5.16
CA GLU A 33 -14.63 4.46 4.60
C GLU A 33 -14.76 4.54 3.08
N SER A 34 -14.61 5.72 2.48
CA SER A 34 -14.60 5.85 1.02
C SER A 34 -13.40 5.16 0.37
N THR A 35 -12.21 5.20 0.98
CA THR A 35 -11.03 4.44 0.50
C THR A 35 -11.28 2.95 0.63
N LEU A 36 -11.78 2.49 1.78
CA LEU A 36 -12.06 1.06 1.99
C LEU A 36 -13.12 0.55 1.02
N SER A 37 -14.19 1.32 0.82
CA SER A 37 -15.26 0.98 -0.14
C SER A 37 -14.75 0.98 -1.58
N PHE A 38 -13.83 1.88 -1.92
CA PHE A 38 -13.19 1.88 -3.23
C PHE A 38 -12.35 0.63 -3.47
N ILE A 39 -11.57 0.18 -2.48
CA ILE A 39 -10.78 -1.06 -2.58
C ILE A 39 -11.71 -2.27 -2.74
N ARG A 40 -12.78 -2.37 -1.94
CA ARG A 40 -13.77 -3.45 -2.05
C ARG A 40 -14.36 -3.51 -3.47
N ARG A 41 -14.77 -2.35 -3.99
CA ARG A 41 -15.31 -2.22 -5.34
C ARG A 41 -14.30 -2.65 -6.41
N LEU A 42 -13.04 -2.25 -6.29
CA LEU A 42 -11.98 -2.71 -7.21
C LEU A 42 -11.81 -4.22 -7.14
N LYS A 43 -11.80 -4.80 -5.94
CA LYS A 43 -11.67 -6.25 -5.75
C LYS A 43 -12.83 -7.03 -6.39
N GLU A 44 -14.04 -6.48 -6.34
CA GLU A 44 -15.23 -7.07 -6.96
C GLU A 44 -15.25 -6.92 -8.48
N SER A 45 -14.62 -5.88 -9.02
CA SER A 45 -14.72 -5.51 -10.44
C SER A 45 -13.52 -5.97 -11.28
N CYS A 46 -12.36 -6.18 -10.68
CA CYS A 46 -11.13 -6.56 -11.38
C CYS A 46 -10.90 -8.07 -11.38
N LYS A 47 -10.39 -8.59 -12.51
CA LYS A 47 -9.91 -9.98 -12.62
C LYS A 47 -8.46 -10.13 -12.15
N HIS A 48 -7.66 -9.06 -12.24
CA HIS A 48 -6.27 -9.05 -11.77
C HIS A 48 -6.16 -8.63 -10.30
N PRO A 49 -5.09 -9.06 -9.60
CA PRO A 49 -4.77 -8.62 -8.25
C PRO A 49 -4.78 -7.10 -8.10
N VAL A 50 -5.32 -6.62 -6.98
CA VAL A 50 -5.38 -5.19 -6.65
C VAL A 50 -4.30 -4.84 -5.63
N PHE A 51 -3.32 -4.05 -6.06
CA PHE A 51 -2.23 -3.56 -5.22
C PHE A 51 -2.53 -2.13 -4.79
N VAL A 52 -2.27 -1.81 -3.52
CA VAL A 52 -2.61 -0.50 -2.95
C VAL A 52 -1.39 0.26 -2.45
N GLY A 53 -1.36 1.58 -2.66
CA GLY A 53 -0.29 2.46 -2.22
C GLY A 53 -0.83 3.75 -1.64
N PHE A 54 -1.28 3.70 -0.40
CA PHE A 54 -1.94 4.83 0.28
C PHE A 54 -1.11 5.46 1.40
N GLY A 55 0.22 5.36 1.33
CA GLY A 55 1.10 5.85 2.40
C GLY A 55 1.02 4.99 3.65
N ILE A 56 1.17 3.67 3.46
CA ILE A 56 1.10 2.65 4.51
C ILE A 56 2.40 2.69 5.31
N SER A 57 2.30 2.70 6.63
CA SER A 57 3.47 2.78 7.52
C SER A 57 3.44 1.83 8.71
N ASN A 58 2.34 1.11 8.90
CA ASN A 58 2.18 0.20 10.02
C ASN A 58 1.31 -1.00 9.65
N GLU A 59 1.40 -2.01 10.50
CA GLU A 59 0.73 -3.31 10.38
C GLU A 59 -0.80 -3.20 10.45
N THR A 60 -1.35 -2.39 11.36
CA THR A 60 -2.80 -2.17 11.48
C THR A 60 -3.42 -1.69 10.17
N GLN A 61 -2.70 -0.83 9.44
CA GLN A 61 -3.11 -0.36 8.11
C GLN A 61 -3.09 -1.46 7.07
N VAL A 62 -2.05 -2.27 7.07
CA VAL A 62 -1.93 -3.44 6.20
C VAL A 62 -3.10 -4.41 6.44
N GLN A 63 -3.40 -4.74 7.70
CA GLN A 63 -4.54 -5.58 8.06
C GLN A 63 -5.87 -4.99 7.59
N LEU A 64 -6.08 -3.69 7.82
CA LEU A 64 -7.32 -3.00 7.44
C LEU A 64 -7.54 -3.01 5.92
N LEU A 65 -6.49 -2.74 5.15
CA LEU A 65 -6.54 -2.75 3.69
C LEU A 65 -6.66 -4.17 3.12
N THR A 66 -6.01 -5.16 3.74
CA THR A 66 -6.19 -6.58 3.41
C THR A 66 -7.65 -6.99 3.57
N LYS A 67 -8.28 -6.63 4.71
CA LYS A 67 -9.71 -6.87 4.96
C LYS A 67 -10.63 -6.16 3.97
N ALA A 68 -10.18 -5.05 3.38
CA ALA A 68 -10.92 -4.35 2.33
C ALA A 68 -10.75 -4.98 0.94
N GLY A 69 -9.86 -5.96 0.78
CA GLY A 69 -9.66 -6.69 -0.48
C GLY A 69 -8.37 -6.37 -1.23
N ALA A 70 -7.39 -5.72 -0.59
CA ALA A 70 -6.07 -5.54 -1.20
C ALA A 70 -5.30 -6.88 -1.27
N ASP A 71 -4.75 -7.18 -2.44
CA ASP A 71 -3.93 -8.37 -2.70
C ASP A 71 -2.42 -8.10 -2.50
N GLY A 72 -2.04 -6.82 -2.44
CA GLY A 72 -0.64 -6.42 -2.28
C GLY A 72 -0.50 -4.95 -1.88
N PHE A 73 0.70 -4.60 -1.42
CA PHE A 73 1.02 -3.27 -0.89
C PHE A 73 2.25 -2.69 -1.57
N ILE A 74 2.16 -1.43 -1.94
CA ILE A 74 3.28 -0.65 -2.50
C ILE A 74 3.61 0.46 -1.50
N VAL A 75 4.80 0.39 -0.91
CA VAL A 75 5.27 1.32 0.12
C VAL A 75 6.53 2.05 -0.33
N GLY A 76 6.44 3.37 -0.51
CA GLY A 76 7.57 4.21 -0.90
C GLY A 76 8.05 5.12 0.23
N SER A 77 7.11 5.87 0.84
CA SER A 77 7.42 6.81 1.92
C SER A 77 8.01 6.14 3.16
N PHE A 78 7.65 4.87 3.41
CA PHE A 78 8.24 4.09 4.48
C PHE A 78 9.75 3.93 4.30
N PHE A 79 10.21 3.58 3.09
CA PHE A 79 11.64 3.42 2.83
C PHE A 79 12.40 4.75 2.94
N ALA A 80 11.79 5.87 2.50
CA ALA A 80 12.38 7.19 2.68
C ALA A 80 12.59 7.52 4.17
N GLN A 81 11.63 7.18 5.04
CA GLN A 81 11.76 7.36 6.49
C GLN A 81 12.86 6.48 7.10
N LEU A 82 13.05 5.26 6.57
CA LEU A 82 14.14 4.38 7.02
C LEU A 82 15.51 4.92 6.62
N GLU A 83 15.62 5.54 5.44
CA GLU A 83 16.83 6.21 4.99
C GLU A 83 17.17 7.41 5.89
N GLU A 84 16.19 8.26 6.19
CA GLU A 84 16.35 9.38 7.13
C GLU A 84 16.81 8.88 8.51
N LYS A 85 16.16 7.84 9.04
CA LYS A 85 16.53 7.21 10.33
C LYS A 85 17.95 6.65 10.32
N ALA A 86 18.40 6.05 9.21
CA ALA A 86 19.76 5.53 9.08
C ALA A 86 20.81 6.66 9.15
N VAL A 87 20.52 7.79 8.51
CA VAL A 87 21.37 8.98 8.58
C VAL A 87 21.42 9.55 10.00
N GLU A 88 20.28 9.64 10.68
CA GLU A 88 20.19 10.17 12.05
C GLU A 88 20.89 9.31 13.09
N THR A 89 20.78 7.98 12.99
CA THR A 89 21.34 7.05 13.99
C THR A 89 22.76 6.61 13.67
N GLY A 90 23.22 6.79 12.43
CA GLY A 90 24.45 6.22 11.91
C GLY A 90 24.41 4.69 11.77
N GLU A 91 23.25 4.06 11.95
CA GLU A 91 23.06 2.62 11.75
C GLU A 91 22.98 2.31 10.24
N PRO A 92 23.63 1.23 9.74
CA PRO A 92 23.49 0.84 8.35
C PRO A 92 22.02 0.61 7.96
N LEU A 93 21.60 1.22 6.84
CA LEU A 93 20.23 1.07 6.32
C LEU A 93 19.82 -0.40 6.17
N THR A 94 20.76 -1.28 5.81
CA THR A 94 20.51 -2.73 5.71
C THR A 94 20.04 -3.35 7.02
N ASN A 95 20.52 -2.89 8.17
CA ASN A 95 20.11 -3.40 9.47
C ASN A 95 18.71 -2.92 9.84
N ILE A 96 18.45 -1.62 9.62
CA ILE A 96 17.13 -1.02 9.83
C ILE A 96 16.10 -1.71 8.92
N LEU A 97 16.39 -1.84 7.63
CA LEU A 97 15.54 -2.54 6.66
C LEU A 97 15.25 -3.98 7.12
N ALA A 98 16.30 -4.75 7.46
CA ALA A 98 16.12 -6.14 7.87
C ALA A 98 15.25 -6.27 9.12
N LYS A 99 15.34 -5.34 10.06
CA LYS A 99 14.52 -5.33 11.28
C LYS A 99 13.06 -4.98 10.96
N GLU A 100 12.86 -3.88 10.24
CA GLU A 100 11.55 -3.30 9.98
C GLU A 100 10.74 -4.15 8.98
N VAL A 101 11.37 -4.63 7.89
CA VAL A 101 10.72 -5.54 6.92
C VAL A 101 10.35 -6.87 7.58
N LYS A 102 11.20 -7.43 8.46
CA LYS A 102 10.84 -8.64 9.21
C LYS A 102 9.63 -8.43 10.12
N GLN A 103 9.43 -7.23 10.63
CA GLN A 103 8.24 -6.94 11.42
C GLN A 103 6.99 -6.94 10.53
N PHE A 104 7.05 -6.33 9.35
CA PHE A 104 5.96 -6.35 8.36
C PHE A 104 5.64 -7.73 7.79
N LEU A 105 6.63 -8.60 7.62
CA LEU A 105 6.45 -9.94 7.02
C LEU A 105 6.03 -11.02 8.02
N LYS A 106 6.08 -10.77 9.34
CA LYS A 106 5.76 -11.78 10.36
C LYS A 106 4.28 -12.14 10.47
N GLU A 107 3.39 -11.37 9.83
CA GLU A 107 1.93 -11.57 9.87
C GLU A 107 1.33 -12.20 8.61
N TYR A 108 2.17 -12.66 7.68
CA TYR A 108 1.77 -13.42 6.48
C TYR A 108 2.36 -14.84 6.51
#